data_AF-A0A9E5MTQ8-F1
#
_entry.id   AF-A0A9E5MTQ8-F1
#
_cell.length_a   1.000
_cell.length_b   1.000
_cell.length_c   1.000
_cell.angle_alpha   90.00
_cell.angle_beta   90.00
_cell.angle_gamma   90.00
#
_symmetry.space_group_name_H-M   'P 1'
#
loop_
_entity.id
_entity.type
_entity.pdbx_description
1 polymer ?
#
loop_
_entity_poly.entity_id
_entity_poly.type
_entity_poly.pdbx_seq_one_letter_code
_entity_poly.pdbx_strand_id
1 'polypeptide(L)'
;LRLYDPQSGRILIDGQDILDLKVNSVRRQIGVVLQESLLFGVSIRDNISYGGLDADQEAIESAARLANAHAFITELENGYDTVIGERGATLSGGQLQRISIARAAIRGAPIMILDEPTL
;
A
#
# COMPACT_ATOMS: atom_id res chain seq x y z
N LEU A 1 8.48 1.31 10.81
CA LEU A 1 8.90 2.72 10.56
C LEU A 1 10.06 3.18 11.45
N ARG A 2 10.07 2.83 12.76
CA ARG A 2 11.03 3.34 13.77
C ARG A 2 11.22 4.86 13.63
N LEU A 3 10.10 5.58 13.73
CA LEU A 3 10.08 7.06 13.72
C LEU A 3 10.61 7.61 15.05
N TYR A 4 10.37 6.87 16.12
CA TYR A 4 10.83 7.15 17.48
C TYR A 4 11.29 5.85 18.13
N ASP A 5 12.16 5.98 19.12
CA ASP A 5 12.61 4.86 19.96
C ASP A 5 11.77 4.82 21.24
N PRO A 6 11.43 3.61 21.76
CA PRO A 6 10.69 3.49 23.01
C PRO A 6 11.52 4.02 24.19
N GLN A 7 10.90 4.81 25.08
CA GLN A 7 11.55 5.32 26.30
C GLN A 7 11.78 4.23 27.36
N SER A 8 10.97 3.17 27.33
CA SER A 8 11.07 2.00 28.20
C SER A 8 10.48 0.77 27.50
N GLY A 9 10.98 -0.43 27.82
CA GLY A 9 10.57 -1.66 27.18
C GLY A 9 11.30 -1.90 25.85
N ARG A 10 10.77 -2.82 25.03
CA ARG A 10 11.37 -3.22 23.76
C ARG A 10 10.31 -3.65 22.75
N ILE A 11 10.61 -3.45 21.47
CA ILE A 11 9.80 -3.94 20.34
C ILE A 11 10.64 -4.99 19.61
N LEU A 12 10.08 -6.18 19.42
CA LEU A 12 10.78 -7.29 18.80
C LEU A 12 10.15 -7.63 17.44
N ILE A 13 10.98 -7.93 16.45
CA ILE A 13 10.58 -8.60 15.20
C ILE A 13 11.35 -9.91 15.14
N ASP A 14 10.63 -11.04 15.03
CA ASP A 14 11.22 -12.38 15.06
C ASP A 14 12.15 -12.63 16.27
N GLY A 15 11.81 -12.03 17.42
CA GLY A 15 12.59 -12.12 18.66
C GLY A 15 13.82 -11.23 18.73
N GLN A 16 14.14 -10.46 17.69
CA GLN A 16 15.25 -9.50 17.67
C GLN A 16 14.74 -8.09 17.97
N ASP A 17 15.46 -7.34 18.82
CA ASP A 17 15.11 -5.96 19.13
C ASP A 17 15.31 -5.07 17.91
N ILE A 18 14.31 -4.25 17.58
CA ILE A 18 14.39 -3.31 16.46
C ILE A 18 15.47 -2.23 16.67
N LEU A 19 15.92 -2.04 17.91
CA LEU A 19 17.01 -1.13 18.25
C LEU A 19 18.37 -1.65 17.76
N ASP A 20 18.54 -2.98 17.72
CA ASP A 20 19.76 -3.67 17.27
C ASP A 20 19.82 -3.85 15.75
N LEU A 21 18.70 -3.60 15.06
CA LEU A 21 18.58 -3.74 13.61
C LEU A 21 18.83 -2.43 12.88
N LYS A 22 19.37 -2.52 11.65
CA LYS A 22 19.42 -1.37 10.74
C LYS A 22 18.00 -0.90 10.44
N VAL A 23 17.75 0.40 10.61
CA VAL A 23 16.44 1.03 10.37
C VAL A 23 15.86 0.67 8.99
N ASN A 24 16.70 0.65 7.94
CA ASN A 24 16.26 0.29 6.59
C ASN A 24 15.82 -1.18 6.48
N SER A 25 16.37 -2.09 7.28
CA SER A 25 15.94 -3.49 7.32
C SER A 25 14.55 -3.62 7.94
N VAL A 26 14.34 -2.97 9.09
CA VAL A 26 13.04 -2.91 9.76
C VAL A 26 11.97 -2.30 8.84
N ARG A 27 12.31 -1.22 8.12
CA ARG A 27 11.37 -0.56 7.20
C ARG A 27 10.98 -1.43 6.00
N ARG A 28 11.89 -2.24 5.46
CA ARG A 28 11.56 -3.16 4.34
C ARG A 28 10.61 -4.27 4.75
N GLN A 29 10.63 -4.66 6.03
CA GLN A 29 9.74 -5.70 6.55
C GLN A 29 8.31 -5.21 6.80
N ILE A 30 8.08 -3.89 6.75
CA ILE A 30 6.80 -3.28 7.13
C ILE A 30 6.18 -2.51 5.96
N GLY A 31 4.99 -2.93 5.55
CA GLY A 31 4.05 -2.16 4.73
C GLY A 31 3.10 -1.37 5.63
N VAL A 32 2.74 -0.15 5.23
CA VAL A 32 1.81 0.70 5.99
C VAL A 32 0.74 1.20 5.05
N VAL A 33 -0.53 1.04 5.44
CA VAL A 33 -1.70 1.66 4.83
C VAL A 33 -2.23 2.69 5.81
N LEU A 34 -2.24 3.97 5.41
CA LEU A 34 -2.79 5.06 6.23
C LEU A 34 -4.27 5.29 5.90
N GLN A 35 -5.02 5.79 6.88
CA GLN A 35 -6.47 6.08 6.79
C GLN A 35 -6.83 6.98 5.61
N GLU A 36 -6.12 8.11 5.45
CA GLU A 36 -6.20 8.90 4.23
C GLU A 36 -5.35 8.24 3.16
N SER A 37 -6.03 7.59 2.23
CA SER A 37 -5.42 7.09 1.00
C SER A 37 -5.05 8.29 0.12
N LEU A 38 -3.89 8.89 0.40
CA LEU A 38 -3.25 9.88 -0.47
C LEU A 38 -2.86 9.17 -1.77
N LEU A 39 -3.83 9.03 -2.66
CA LEU A 39 -3.60 8.62 -4.04
C LEU A 39 -3.14 9.84 -4.82
N PHE A 40 -2.16 9.62 -5.69
CA PHE A 40 -1.64 10.65 -6.55
C PHE A 40 -2.59 10.84 -7.74
N GLY A 41 -2.57 12.05 -8.31
CA GLY A 41 -3.32 12.43 -9.51
C GLY A 41 -2.81 11.77 -10.80
N VAL A 42 -2.63 10.45 -10.77
CA VAL A 42 -2.03 9.60 -11.81
C VAL A 42 -2.87 8.35 -12.01
N SER A 43 -2.46 7.45 -12.90
CA SER A 43 -3.21 6.22 -13.18
C SER A 43 -3.33 5.31 -11.95
N ILE A 44 -4.33 4.42 -11.93
CA ILE A 44 -4.45 3.36 -10.90
C ILE A 44 -3.18 2.49 -10.90
N ARG A 45 -2.67 2.16 -12.08
CA ARG A 45 -1.39 1.44 -12.27
C ARG A 45 -0.25 2.11 -11.52
N ASP A 46 -0.04 3.41 -11.75
CA ASP A 46 1.05 4.19 -11.13
C ASP A 46 0.87 4.31 -9.62
N ASN A 47 -0.39 4.45 -9.18
CA ASN A 47 -0.71 4.46 -7.77
C ASN A 47 -0.34 3.13 -7.10
N ILE A 48 -0.60 1.99 -7.72
CA ILE A 48 -0.26 0.68 -7.16
C ILE A 48 1.26 0.45 -7.25
N SER A 49 1.89 0.66 -8.41
CA SER A 49 3.30 0.41 -8.64
C SER A 49 4.22 1.25 -7.75
N TYR A 50 3.77 2.41 -7.27
CA TYR A 50 4.52 3.21 -6.30
C TYR A 50 4.95 2.44 -5.04
N GLY A 51 4.22 1.37 -4.67
CA GLY A 51 4.57 0.51 -3.55
C GLY A 51 5.76 -0.44 -3.78
N GLY A 52 6.04 -0.76 -5.06
CA GLY A 52 7.06 -1.72 -5.49
C GLY A 52 7.76 -1.23 -6.76
N LEU A 53 9.00 -0.77 -6.61
CA LEU A 53 9.83 -0.31 -7.72
C LEU A 53 9.94 -1.41 -8.79
N ASP A 54 9.73 -1.03 -10.06
CA ASP A 54 9.81 -1.91 -11.23
C ASP A 54 8.82 -3.08 -11.26
N ALA A 55 7.70 -2.98 -10.54
CA ALA A 55 6.64 -3.99 -10.62
C ALA A 55 6.04 -4.06 -12.03
N ASP A 56 5.99 -5.28 -12.58
CA ASP A 56 5.34 -5.55 -13.86
C ASP A 56 3.81 -5.56 -13.72
N GLN A 57 3.13 -5.67 -14.87
CA GLN A 57 1.67 -5.67 -14.90
C GLN A 57 1.06 -6.84 -14.11
N GLU A 58 1.70 -8.00 -14.12
CA GLU A 58 1.20 -9.18 -13.41
C GLU A 58 1.26 -8.99 -11.90
N ALA A 59 2.34 -8.41 -11.37
CA ALA A 59 2.47 -8.04 -9.97
C ALA A 59 1.43 -7.00 -9.55
N ILE A 60 1.19 -5.99 -10.39
CA ILE A 60 0.15 -4.96 -10.16
C ILE A 60 -1.22 -5.60 -10.07
N GLU A 61 -1.56 -6.50 -11.00
CA GLU A 61 -2.83 -7.20 -10.98
C GLU A 61 -2.97 -8.14 -9.78
N SER A 62 -1.91 -8.85 -9.43
CA SER A 62 -1.88 -9.72 -8.25
C SER A 62 -2.15 -8.92 -6.97
N ALA A 63 -1.47 -7.78 -6.80
CA ALA A 63 -1.69 -6.88 -5.67
C ALA A 63 -3.13 -6.32 -5.66
N ALA A 64 -3.67 -5.95 -6.82
CA ALA A 64 -5.05 -5.51 -6.94
C ALA A 64 -6.06 -6.63 -6.61
N ARG A 65 -5.79 -7.89 -6.96
CA ARG A 65 -6.63 -9.04 -6.58
C ARG A 65 -6.60 -9.29 -5.07
N LEU A 66 -5.41 -9.24 -4.45
CA LEU A 66 -5.25 -9.37 -3.00
C LEU A 66 -6.05 -8.30 -2.24
N ALA A 67 -6.12 -7.08 -2.80
CA ALA A 67 -6.88 -5.98 -2.22
C ALA A 67 -8.37 -5.95 -2.64
N ASN A 68 -8.87 -6.95 -3.36
CA ASN A 68 -10.23 -6.99 -3.93
C ASN A 68 -10.56 -5.75 -4.81
N ALA A 69 -9.56 -5.22 -5.49
CA ALA A 69 -9.68 -4.06 -6.37
C ALA A 69 -9.81 -4.43 -7.85
N HIS A 70 -9.22 -5.56 -8.26
CA HIS A 70 -9.12 -5.93 -9.68
C HIS A 70 -10.46 -5.87 -10.44
N ALA A 71 -11.52 -6.45 -9.88
CA ALA A 71 -12.82 -6.55 -10.54
C ALA A 71 -13.39 -5.18 -10.95
N PHE A 72 -13.44 -4.22 -10.01
CA PHE A 72 -13.97 -2.89 -10.34
C PHE A 72 -13.01 -2.11 -11.24
N ILE A 73 -11.69 -2.33 -11.12
CA ILE A 73 -10.71 -1.66 -11.99
C ILE A 73 -10.94 -2.08 -13.44
N THR A 74 -11.15 -3.37 -13.71
CA THR A 74 -11.39 -3.88 -15.06
C THR A 74 -12.72 -3.46 -15.67
N GLU A 75 -13.68 -2.98 -14.87
CA GLU A 75 -14.96 -2.44 -15.32
C GLU A 75 -14.89 -0.96 -15.74
N LEU A 76 -13.81 -0.25 -15.39
CA LEU A 76 -13.61 1.14 -15.80
C LEU A 76 -13.25 1.21 -17.30
N GLU A 77 -13.67 2.28 -17.97
CA GLU A 77 -13.41 2.51 -19.40
C GLU A 77 -11.93 2.37 -19.79
N ASN A 78 -11.02 2.87 -18.93
CA ASN A 78 -9.58 2.83 -19.16
C ASN A 78 -8.86 1.81 -18.27
N GLY A 79 -9.59 0.93 -17.57
CA GLY A 79 -8.99 -0.08 -16.71
C GLY A 79 -7.99 0.47 -15.70
N TYR A 80 -6.81 -0.14 -15.63
CA TYR A 80 -5.68 0.30 -14.80
C TYR A 80 -5.08 1.65 -15.21
N ASP A 81 -5.31 2.10 -16.45
CA ASP A 81 -4.80 3.37 -16.96
C ASP A 81 -5.76 4.54 -16.63
N THR A 82 -6.86 4.25 -15.93
CA THR A 82 -7.76 5.28 -15.39
C THR A 82 -7.02 6.18 -14.41
N VAL A 83 -7.04 7.49 -14.64
CA VAL A 83 -6.44 8.51 -13.76
C VAL A 83 -7.39 8.81 -12.59
N ILE A 84 -6.86 8.87 -11.37
CA ILE A 84 -7.59 9.23 -10.14
C ILE A 84 -7.40 10.72 -9.83
N GLY A 85 -8.40 11.43 -9.30
CA GLY A 85 -8.28 12.80 -8.78
C GLY A 85 -9.25 13.81 -9.40
N GLU A 86 -9.09 15.12 -9.10
CA GLU A 86 -10.06 16.18 -9.47
C GLU A 86 -10.38 16.32 -10.97
N ARG A 87 -9.52 15.79 -11.85
CA ARG A 87 -9.73 15.75 -13.31
C ARG A 87 -9.84 14.32 -13.86
N GLY A 88 -9.89 13.33 -12.98
CA GLY A 88 -9.93 11.89 -13.29
C GLY A 88 -11.26 11.24 -12.89
N ALA A 89 -11.28 9.92 -12.79
CA ALA A 89 -12.47 9.17 -12.39
C ALA A 89 -12.80 9.38 -10.90
N THR A 90 -14.09 9.57 -10.62
CA THR A 90 -14.61 9.65 -9.25
C THR A 90 -14.80 8.22 -8.71
N LEU A 91 -13.87 7.78 -7.86
CA LEU A 91 -13.97 6.51 -7.14
C LEU A 91 -14.61 6.69 -5.78
N SER A 92 -15.33 5.68 -5.30
CA SER A 92 -15.85 5.70 -3.92
C SER A 92 -14.71 5.59 -2.90
N GLY A 93 -14.96 6.04 -1.66
CA GLY A 93 -13.97 5.93 -0.58
C GLY A 93 -13.42 4.51 -0.40
N GLY A 94 -14.29 3.49 -0.45
CA GLY A 94 -13.88 2.09 -0.36
C GLY A 94 -13.06 1.60 -1.57
N GLN A 95 -13.30 2.13 -2.77
CA GLN A 95 -12.44 1.83 -3.93
C GLN A 95 -11.05 2.46 -3.78
N LEU A 96 -10.97 3.70 -3.33
CA LEU A 96 -9.71 4.39 -3.05
C LEU A 96 -8.90 3.64 -1.97
N GLN A 97 -9.57 3.18 -0.92
CA GLN A 97 -8.96 2.38 0.15
C GLN A 97 -8.41 1.06 -0.39
N ARG A 98 -9.16 0.34 -1.23
CA ARG A 98 -8.66 -0.91 -1.86
C ARG A 98 -7.46 -0.68 -2.77
N ILE A 99 -7.39 0.45 -3.48
CA ILE A 99 -6.18 0.82 -4.25
C ILE A 99 -5.00 1.11 -3.31
N SER A 100 -5.23 1.76 -2.17
CA SER A 100 -4.19 1.97 -1.15
C SER A 100 -3.67 0.67 -0.54
N ILE A 101 -4.57 -0.29 -0.29
CA ILE A 101 -4.20 -1.65 0.16
C ILE A 101 -3.37 -2.36 -0.92
N ALA A 102 -3.77 -2.29 -2.19
CA ALA A 102 -2.99 -2.87 -3.30
C ALA A 102 -1.59 -2.27 -3.40
N ARG A 103 -1.45 -0.95 -3.25
CA ARG A 103 -0.15 -0.26 -3.17
C ARG A 103 0.70 -0.76 -2.02
N ALA A 104 0.14 -1.05 -0.85
CA ALA A 104 0.92 -1.62 0.24
C ALA A 104 1.26 -3.10 -0.01
N ALA A 105 0.33 -3.86 -0.60
CA ALA A 105 0.49 -5.29 -0.89
C ALA A 105 1.60 -5.56 -1.91
N ILE A 106 1.77 -4.71 -2.93
CA ILE A 106 2.79 -4.93 -3.97
C ILE A 106 4.22 -4.87 -3.44
N ARG A 107 4.44 -4.22 -2.27
CA ARG A 107 5.75 -4.23 -1.60
C ARG A 107 6.15 -5.63 -1.13
N GLY A 108 5.19 -6.54 -0.93
CA GLY A 108 5.46 -7.88 -0.41
C GLY A 108 6.04 -7.89 1.00
N ALA A 109 5.76 -6.85 1.79
CA ALA A 109 6.25 -6.78 3.17
C ALA A 109 5.54 -7.83 4.05
N PRO A 110 6.28 -8.61 4.86
CA PRO A 110 5.69 -9.66 5.71
C PRO A 110 4.81 -9.11 6.83
N ILE A 111 5.01 -7.85 7.23
CA ILE A 111 4.21 -7.18 8.26
C ILE A 111 3.44 -6.04 7.61
N MET A 112 2.13 -6.05 7.72
CA MET A 112 1.24 -4.99 7.24
C MET A 112 0.60 -4.27 8.43
N ILE A 113 0.76 -2.95 8.50
CA ILE A 113 0.10 -2.09 9.48
C ILE A 113 -1.02 -1.33 8.77
N LEU A 114 -2.25 -1.47 9.26
CA LEU A 114 -3.43 -0.76 8.78
C LEU A 114 -3.82 0.27 9.84
N ASP A 115 -3.72 1.55 9.51
CA ASP A 115 -4.13 2.64 10.40
C ASP A 115 -5.59 3.04 10.09
N GLU A 116 -6.49 2.80 11.05
CA GLU A 116 -7.95 2.99 10.97
C GLU A 116 -8.63 2.58 9.63
N PRO A 117 -8.62 1.29 9.22
CA PRO A 117 -9.42 0.87 8.09
C PRO A 117 -10.90 0.85 8.51
N THR A 118 -11.65 1.91 8.23
CA THR A 118 -13.11 1.83 8.25
C THR A 118 -13.55 0.86 7.14
N LEU A 119 -14.36 -0.13 7.53
CA LEU A 119 -14.97 -1.16 6.66
C LEU A 119 -16.10 -0.56 5.82
#